data_AF-A0A2E3Q4Z3-F1
#
_entry.id   AF-A0A2E3Q4Z3-F1
#
_cell.length_a   1.000
_cell.length_b   1.000
_cell.length_c   1.000
_cell.angle_alpha   90.00
_cell.angle_beta   90.00
_cell.angle_gamma   90.00
#
_symmetry.space_group_name_H-M   'P 1'
#
loop_
_entity.id
_entity.type
_entity.pdbx_description
1 polymer ?
#
loop_
_entity_poly.entity_id
_entity_poly.type
_entity_poly.pdbx_seq_one_letter_code
_entity_poly.pdbx_strand_id
1 'polypeptide(L)' 'MATITRTADGDVLDTLCHRHYGHLTGTVEAVLAANPGLSSVPQPYSAGQLILLPDLPAQKSETVRLWS' A
#
# COMPACT_ATOMS: atom_id res chain seq x y z
N MET A 1 2.51 10.04 9.39
CA MET A 1 1.28 10.84 9.13
C MET A 1 0.54 10.20 7.97
N ALA A 2 -0.81 10.13 8.03
CA ALA A 2 -1.58 9.59 6.90
C ALA A 2 -1.38 10.45 5.65
N THR A 3 -1.15 9.81 4.51
CA THR A 3 -0.84 10.46 3.23
C THR A 3 -1.93 10.13 2.22
N ILE A 4 -2.44 11.11 1.49
CA ILE A 4 -3.36 10.86 0.37
C ILE A 4 -2.54 10.82 -0.91
N THR A 5 -2.63 9.73 -1.65
CA THR A 5 -2.04 9.61 -2.99
C THR A 5 -3.12 9.62 -4.06
N ARG A 6 -2.75 10.06 -5.26
CA ARG A 6 -3.59 10.00 -6.46
C ARG A 6 -3.05 8.93 -7.39
N THR A 7 -3.89 8.01 -7.84
CA THR A 7 -3.51 6.96 -8.80
C THR A 7 -3.24 7.56 -10.17
N ALA A 8 -2.35 6.91 -10.92
CA ALA A 8 -2.19 7.02 -12.36
C ALA A 8 -2.80 5.78 -13.06
N ASP A 9 -2.94 5.84 -14.38
CA ASP A 9 -3.44 4.71 -15.15
C ASP A 9 -2.48 3.53 -15.06
N GLY A 10 -3.01 2.37 -14.68
CA GLY A 10 -2.21 1.14 -14.52
C GLY A 10 -1.65 0.94 -13.12
N ASP A 11 -1.93 1.84 -12.16
CA ASP A 11 -1.51 1.65 -10.78
C ASP A 11 -2.20 0.45 -10.14
N VAL A 12 -1.45 -0.30 -9.34
CA VAL A 12 -1.94 -1.45 -8.57
C VAL A 12 -1.73 -1.18 -7.09
N LEU A 13 -2.67 -1.60 -6.25
CA LEU A 13 -2.69 -1.27 -4.83
C LEU A 13 -1.44 -1.77 -4.10
N ASP A 14 -1.01 -3.01 -4.40
CA ASP A 14 0.19 -3.61 -3.81
C ASP A 14 1.45 -2.79 -4.15
N THR A 15 1.58 -2.35 -5.39
CA THR A 15 2.72 -1.58 -5.88
C THR A 15 2.79 -0.21 -5.19
N LEU A 16 1.63 0.43 -5.02
CA LEU A 16 1.52 1.69 -4.26
C LEU A 16 1.89 1.48 -2.79
N CYS A 17 1.40 0.41 -2.15
CA CYS A 17 1.72 0.07 -0.77
C CYS A 17 3.22 -0.21 -0.60
N HIS A 18 3.80 -1.03 -1.46
CA HIS A 18 5.23 -1.35 -1.42
C HIS A 18 6.10 -0.12 -1.66
N ARG A 19 5.72 0.78 -2.58
CA ARG A 19 6.45 2.02 -2.85
C ARG A 19 6.42 2.99 -1.66
N HIS A 20 5.31 3.04 -0.92
CA HIS A 20 5.15 3.95 0.22
C HIS A 20 5.72 3.38 1.52
N TYR A 21 5.41 2.12 1.84
CA TYR A 21 5.78 1.48 3.11
C TYR A 21 7.08 0.65 3.03
N GLY A 22 7.53 0.27 1.83
CA GLY A 22 8.70 -0.59 1.63
C GLY A 22 8.47 -2.08 1.92
N HIS A 23 7.26 -2.45 2.32
CA HIS A 23 6.83 -3.83 2.55
C HIS A 23 5.34 -3.98 2.25
N LEU A 24 4.85 -5.23 2.17
CA LEU A 24 3.44 -5.52 1.92
C LEU A 24 2.72 -6.08 3.15
N THR A 25 3.45 -6.65 4.11
CA THR A 25 2.88 -7.31 5.30
C THR A 25 1.91 -6.41 6.05
N GLY A 26 0.61 -6.73 6.02
CA GLY A 26 -0.44 -5.99 6.72
C GLY A 26 -0.73 -4.58 6.17
N THR A 27 -0.10 -4.18 5.06
CA THR A 27 -0.25 -2.82 4.51
C THR A 27 -1.49 -2.70 3.64
N VAL A 28 -1.73 -3.68 2.77
CA VAL A 28 -2.87 -3.67 1.82
C VAL A 28 -4.18 -3.75 2.59
N GLU A 29 -4.25 -4.62 3.59
CA GLU A 29 -5.42 -4.79 4.45
C GLU A 29 -5.73 -3.50 5.24
N ALA A 30 -4.69 -2.83 5.76
CA ALA A 30 -4.86 -1.57 6.46
C ALA A 30 -5.34 -0.45 5.53
N VAL A 31 -4.81 -0.39 4.30
CA VAL A 31 -5.28 0.57 3.29
C VAL A 31 -6.72 0.27 2.89
N LEU A 32 -7.10 -0.99 2.66
CA LEU A 32 -8.48 -1.36 2.34
C LEU A 32 -9.45 -1.04 3.49
N ALA A 33 -9.05 -1.26 4.74
CA ALA A 33 -9.84 -0.89 5.91
C ALA A 33 -10.03 0.64 6.04
N ALA A 34 -9.01 1.42 5.67
CA ALA A 34 -9.05 2.88 5.67
C ALA A 34 -9.79 3.48 4.46
N ASN A 35 -10.03 2.71 3.39
CA ASN A 35 -10.72 3.15 2.17
C ASN A 35 -11.92 2.24 1.83
N PRO A 36 -13.06 2.41 2.52
CA PRO A 36 -14.27 1.66 2.21
C PRO A 36 -14.67 1.81 0.73
N GLY A 37 -14.93 0.69 0.06
CA GLY A 37 -15.30 0.65 -1.37
C GLY A 37 -14.13 0.58 -2.34
N LEU A 38 -12.88 0.77 -1.89
CA LEU A 38 -11.69 0.63 -2.74
C LEU A 38 -11.52 -0.79 -3.29
N SER A 39 -11.92 -1.82 -2.52
CA SER A 39 -11.89 -3.22 -2.93
C SER A 39 -12.88 -3.57 -4.06
N SER A 40 -13.92 -2.76 -4.24
CA SER A 40 -14.90 -2.94 -5.32
C SER A 40 -14.45 -2.31 -6.64
N VAL A 41 -13.39 -1.48 -6.61
CA VAL A 41 -12.82 -0.88 -7.81
C VAL A 41 -11.89 -1.90 -8.47
N PRO A 42 -12.09 -2.23 -9.75
CA PRO A 42 -11.21 -3.16 -10.46
C PRO A 42 -9.80 -2.60 -10.55
N GLN A 43 -8.81 -3.48 -10.37
CA GLN A 43 -7.40 -3.19 -10.59
C GLN A 43 -6.98 -3.73 -11.98
N PRO A 44 -6.06 -3.07 -12.70
CA PRO A 44 -5.36 -1.83 -12.35
C PRO A 44 -6.27 -0.60 -12.30
N TYR A 45 -5.96 0.33 -11.42
CA TYR A 45 -6.73 1.56 -11.27
C TYR A 45 -6.56 2.47 -12.48
N SER A 46 -7.64 3.19 -12.80
CA SER A 46 -7.56 4.37 -13.68
C SER A 46 -6.96 5.56 -12.94
N ALA A 47 -6.44 6.52 -13.69
CA ALA A 47 -5.89 7.74 -13.14
C ALA A 47 -6.95 8.57 -12.39
N GLY A 48 -6.53 9.22 -11.31
CA GLY A 48 -7.35 10.20 -10.59
C GLY A 48 -8.05 9.68 -9.33
N GLN A 49 -7.94 8.40 -9.00
CA GLN A 49 -8.49 7.86 -7.76
C GLN A 49 -7.66 8.37 -6.57
N LEU A 50 -8.32 8.85 -5.52
CA LEU A 50 -7.67 9.25 -4.29
C LEU A 50 -7.67 8.08 -3.31
N ILE A 51 -6.49 7.68 -2.83
CA ILE A 51 -6.31 6.59 -1.87
C ILE A 51 -5.66 7.17 -0.62
N LEU A 52 -6.29 6.94 0.54
CA LEU A 52 -5.71 7.25 1.84
C LEU A 52 -4.73 6.14 2.26
N LEU A 53 -3.47 6.49 2.41
CA LEU A 53 -2.44 5.63 2.98
C LEU A 53 -2.34 5.95 4.48
N PRO A 54 -2.85 5.07 5.37
CA PRO A 54 -2.77 5.30 6.82
C PRO A 54 -1.32 5.27 7.30
N ASP A 55 -1.07 5.85 8.47
CA ASP A 55 0.25 5.77 9.10
C ASP A 55 0.45 4.37 9.66
N LEU A 56 1.43 3.63 9.12
CA LEU A 56 1.75 2.27 9.55
C LEU A 56 3.13 2.24 10.20
N PRO A 57 3.32 1.45 11.27
CA PRO A 57 4.63 1.27 11.86
C PRO A 57 5.57 0.63 10.84
N ALA A 58 6.78 1.16 10.72
CA ALA A 58 7.79 0.58 9.86
C ALA A 58 8.04 -0.89 10.25
N GLN A 59 8.01 -1.79 9.27
CA GLN A 59 8.33 -3.19 9.52
C GLN A 59 9.76 -3.32 10.04
N LYS A 60 9.94 -4.03 11.15
CA LYS A 60 11.26 -4.40 11.65
C LYS A 60 11.88 -5.43 10.70
N SER A 61 12.96 -5.06 10.04
CA SER A 61 13.77 -6.00 9.26
C SER A 61 14.63 -6.82 10.22
N GLU A 62 14.30 -8.10 10.39
CA GLU A 62 15.19 -9.04 11.05
C GLU A 62 16.18 -9.59 10.00
N THR A 63 17.44 -9.19 10.09
CA THR A 63 18.49 -9.67 9.20
C THR A 63 18.93 -11.06 9.63
N VAL A 64 18.56 -12.08 8.84
CA VAL A 64 19.05 -13.45 9.03
C VAL A 64 20.32 -13.65 8.19
N ARG A 65 21.41 -14.07 8.81
CA ARG A 65 22.59 -14.56 8.08
C ARG A 65 22.37 -16.02 7.71
N LEU A 66 22.28 -16.28 6.40
CA LEU A 66 22.05 -17.64 5.91
C LEU A 66 23.30 -18.52 5.96
N TRP A 67 24.50 -17.92 5.95
CA TRP A 67 25.79 -18.63 5.98
C TRP A 67 26.88 -17.78 6.66
N SER A 68 27.85 -18.44 7.29
CA SER A 68 29.02 -17.84 7.99
C SER A 68 30.34 -18.30 7.38
#